data_AF-A0A929MQD9-F1
#
_entry.id   AF-A0A929MQD9-F1
#
_cell.length_a   1.000
_cell.length_b   1.000
_cell.length_c   1.000
_cell.angle_alpha   90.00
_cell.angle_beta   90.00
_cell.angle_gamma   90.00
#
_symmetry.space_group_name_H-M   'P 1'
#
loop_
_entity.id
_entity.type
_entity.pdbx_description
1 polymer ?
#
loop_
_entity_poly.entity_id
_entity_poly.type
_entity_poly.pdbx_seq_one_letter_code
_entity_poly.pdbx_strand_id
1 'polypeptide(L)'
;MADTVAPRQDERKAMSLSLIPGLGQFYNGQALKGIIFLALTALFIFEMFTFGYDALVGFVTLGSVPKQDHSLFLLIRGSLQIIITIIFLAFYGANILDARSIARKINKGEKISKTLKEMIHNIYADGFPYLLIIPSYIFMAFAIVFPVLVTVCTAFINYDFKHTPPAKLLDWVGIENFWNIFNLSTFRDAFMAVFTWTLIWTICATTLQIVIGVFTAIVAHQPFIKGKRIFGVIFLLPWAVPAFITIMTFSNMFNDSIGAINTQVIPFLNHLIPFVDLPTLAWKTDPNWTKVAIIMIQAWLGFPYVYVMTTSILQSIPETLYEAAKIDGAGAV
;
A
#
# COMPACT_ATOMS: atom_id res chain seq x y z
N MET A 1 28.69 35.54 -43.79
CA MET A 1 27.57 35.54 -42.82
C MET A 1 28.12 35.00 -41.52
N ALA A 2 28.16 35.83 -40.48
CA ALA A 2 28.70 35.42 -39.18
C ALA A 2 27.69 34.51 -38.49
N ASP A 3 28.07 33.26 -38.27
CA ASP A 3 27.37 32.37 -37.35
C ASP A 3 27.42 33.00 -35.96
N THR A 4 26.32 33.62 -35.53
CA THR A 4 26.14 34.09 -34.17
C THR A 4 25.96 32.87 -33.28
N VAL A 5 27.08 32.25 -32.89
CA VAL A 5 27.13 31.21 -31.87
C VAL A 5 26.43 31.77 -30.63
N ALA A 6 25.25 31.24 -30.31
CA ALA A 6 24.50 31.64 -29.14
C ALA A 6 25.43 31.57 -27.91
N PRO A 7 25.45 32.59 -27.03
CA PRO A 7 26.38 32.61 -25.92
C PRO A 7 26.17 31.35 -25.07
N ARG A 8 27.25 30.57 -24.89
CA ARG A 8 27.24 29.38 -24.04
C ARG A 8 26.78 29.77 -22.64
N GLN A 9 25.79 29.07 -22.12
CA GLN A 9 25.29 29.29 -20.78
C GLN A 9 26.12 28.48 -19.78
N ASP A 10 26.45 29.10 -18.65
CA ASP A 10 27.17 28.42 -17.58
C ASP A 10 26.18 27.57 -16.75
N GLU A 11 26.36 26.26 -16.78
CA GLU A 11 25.55 25.30 -16.01
C GLU A 11 25.58 25.57 -14.52
N ARG A 12 26.75 25.95 -13.97
CA ARG A 12 26.91 26.20 -12.54
C ARG A 12 26.22 27.48 -12.13
N LYS A 13 26.25 28.50 -13.00
CA LYS A 13 25.52 29.76 -12.81
C LYS A 13 24.01 29.55 -12.90
N ALA A 14 23.52 28.72 -13.83
CA ALA A 14 22.11 28.38 -13.90
C ALA A 14 21.62 27.68 -12.62
N MET A 15 22.41 26.75 -12.08
CA MET A 15 22.11 26.08 -10.81
C MET A 15 22.13 27.03 -9.61
N SER A 16 23.15 27.89 -9.50
CA SER A 16 23.27 28.80 -8.35
C SER A 16 22.15 29.84 -8.34
N LEU A 17 21.72 30.32 -9.51
CA LEU A 17 20.56 31.20 -9.62
C LEU A 17 19.28 30.47 -9.19
N SER A 18 19.12 29.19 -9.52
CA SER A 18 17.97 28.37 -9.10
C SER A 18 17.89 28.04 -7.60
N LEU A 19 18.82 28.53 -6.76
CA LEU A 19 18.63 28.55 -5.30
C LEU A 19 17.35 29.30 -4.90
N ILE A 20 16.96 30.31 -5.69
CA ILE A 20 15.60 30.83 -5.66
C ILE A 20 14.88 30.21 -6.85
N PRO A 21 13.94 29.28 -6.64
CA PRO A 21 13.26 28.61 -7.75
C PRO A 21 12.68 29.59 -8.75
N GLY A 22 12.95 29.36 -10.03
CA GLY A 22 12.55 30.21 -11.13
C GLY A 22 13.63 31.16 -11.67
N LEU A 23 14.61 31.61 -10.87
CA LEU A 23 15.66 32.52 -11.36
C LEU A 23 16.61 31.87 -12.37
N GLY A 24 16.96 30.59 -12.21
CA GLY A 24 17.73 29.86 -13.22
C GLY A 24 16.96 29.64 -14.53
N GLN A 25 15.64 29.49 -14.45
CA GLN A 25 14.77 29.40 -15.64
C GLN A 25 14.69 30.75 -16.37
N PHE A 26 14.69 31.89 -15.64
CA PHE A 26 14.85 33.21 -16.25
C PHE A 26 16.20 33.35 -16.96
N TYR A 27 17.30 32.91 -16.34
CA TYR A 27 18.63 32.91 -16.96
C TYR A 27 18.66 32.07 -18.25
N ASN A 28 17.96 30.94 -18.27
CA ASN A 28 17.83 30.06 -19.43
C ASN A 28 16.82 30.57 -20.49
N GLY A 29 16.21 31.74 -20.30
CA GLY A 29 15.25 32.33 -21.23
C GLY A 29 13.85 31.70 -21.20
N GLN A 30 13.51 30.94 -20.16
CA GLN A 30 12.19 30.35 -19.92
C GLN A 30 11.37 31.17 -18.91
N ALA A 31 11.00 32.41 -19.30
CA ALA A 31 10.37 33.37 -18.39
C ALA A 31 9.09 32.85 -17.73
N LEU A 32 8.19 32.22 -18.49
CA LEU A 32 6.94 31.69 -17.96
C LEU A 32 7.18 30.60 -16.90
N LYS A 33 8.07 29.62 -17.17
CA LYS A 33 8.41 28.58 -16.22
C LYS A 33 9.04 29.17 -14.96
N GLY A 34 9.88 30.19 -15.14
CA GLY A 34 10.42 31.01 -14.06
C GLY A 34 9.33 31.61 -13.18
N ILE A 35 8.33 32.29 -13.76
CA ILE A 35 7.19 32.87 -13.04
C ILE A 35 6.41 31.81 -12.26
N ILE A 36 6.10 30.66 -12.87
CA ILE A 36 5.35 29.58 -12.22
C ILE A 36 6.13 29.06 -11.00
N PHE A 37 7.43 28.81 -11.14
CA PHE A 37 8.26 28.29 -10.05
C PHE A 37 8.42 29.32 -8.91
N LEU A 38 8.53 30.60 -9.25
CA LEU A 38 8.56 31.69 -8.26
C LEU A 38 7.22 31.82 -7.53
N ALA A 39 6.10 31.70 -8.25
CA ALA A 39 4.76 31.74 -7.67
C ALA A 39 4.52 30.55 -6.72
N LEU A 40 4.92 29.34 -7.11
CA LEU A 40 4.85 28.16 -6.24
C LEU A 40 5.70 28.33 -4.97
N THR A 41 6.87 28.93 -5.10
CA THR A 41 7.75 29.23 -3.95
C THR A 41 7.15 30.30 -3.04
N ALA A 42 6.61 31.38 -3.61
CA ALA A 42 5.94 32.42 -2.85
C ALA A 42 4.70 31.88 -2.12
N LEU A 43 3.94 31.00 -2.76
CA LEU A 43 2.79 30.32 -2.16
C LEU A 43 3.22 29.44 -0.98
N PHE A 44 4.27 28.63 -1.13
CA PHE A 44 4.80 27.82 -0.04
C PHE A 44 5.32 28.67 1.12
N ILE A 45 6.04 29.76 0.84
CA ILE A 45 6.51 30.69 1.87
C ILE A 45 5.32 31.32 2.61
N PHE A 46 4.31 31.79 1.86
CA PHE A 46 3.09 32.34 2.44
C PHE A 46 2.35 31.32 3.32
N GLU A 47 2.20 30.09 2.83
CA GLU A 47 1.62 28.97 3.57
C GLU A 47 2.41 28.69 4.86
N MET A 48 3.75 28.62 4.79
CA MET A 48 4.61 28.42 5.96
C MET A 48 4.47 29.54 7.01
N PHE A 49 4.31 30.79 6.59
CA PHE A 49 4.09 31.90 7.53
C PHE A 49 2.68 31.93 8.12
N THR A 50 1.68 31.42 7.42
CA THR A 50 0.28 31.50 7.84
C THR A 50 -0.18 30.29 8.66
N PHE A 51 0.30 29.09 8.33
CA PHE A 51 -0.12 27.85 8.97
C PHE A 51 1.03 26.87 9.20
N GLY A 52 1.94 26.73 8.23
CA GLY A 52 2.93 25.65 8.22
C GLY A 52 3.92 25.69 9.38
N TYR A 53 4.40 26.88 9.78
CA TYR A 53 5.31 27.03 10.92
C TYR A 53 4.65 26.55 12.22
N ASP A 54 3.44 27.02 12.51
CA ASP A 54 2.70 26.63 13.71
C ASP A 54 2.35 25.14 13.69
N ALA A 55 2.07 24.57 12.52
CA ALA A 55 1.84 23.13 12.38
C ALA A 55 3.09 22.30 12.70
N LEU A 56 4.28 22.74 12.27
CA LEU A 56 5.55 22.05 12.60
C LEU A 56 5.94 22.23 14.07
N VAL A 57 5.75 23.42 14.64
CA VAL A 57 5.97 23.65 16.07
C VAL A 57 4.99 22.81 16.89
N GLY A 58 3.72 22.78 16.50
CA GLY A 58 2.68 21.95 17.12
C GLY A 58 2.98 20.46 17.03
N PHE A 59 3.58 20.00 15.92
CA PHE A 59 4.03 18.63 15.77
C PHE A 59 5.07 18.25 16.83
N VAL A 60 6.07 19.11 17.03
CA VAL A 60 7.18 18.83 17.96
C VAL A 60 6.72 18.98 19.41
N THR A 61 5.93 20.02 19.71
CA THR A 61 5.51 20.33 21.08
C THR A 61 4.33 19.49 21.56
N LEU A 62 3.47 19.05 20.64
CA LEU A 62 2.18 18.40 20.95
C LEU A 62 1.27 19.24 21.86
N GLY A 63 1.49 20.55 21.90
CA GLY A 63 0.73 21.50 22.71
C GLY A 63 1.54 22.02 23.90
N SER A 64 1.04 23.08 24.51
CA SER A 64 1.68 23.79 25.61
C SER A 64 0.71 24.11 26.75
N VAL A 65 -0.58 24.30 26.45
CA VAL A 65 -1.61 24.63 27.42
C VAL A 65 -2.67 23.52 27.47
N PRO A 66 -2.67 22.71 28.55
CA PRO A 66 -3.72 21.70 28.75
C PRO A 66 -5.11 22.33 28.75
N LYS A 67 -6.11 21.58 28.28
CA LYS A 67 -7.52 21.96 28.09
C LYS A 67 -7.79 22.96 26.96
N GLN A 68 -6.76 23.57 26.37
CA GLN A 68 -6.89 24.44 25.21
C GLN A 68 -6.34 23.75 23.96
N ASP A 69 -5.10 23.26 24.05
CA ASP A 69 -4.44 22.60 22.93
C ASP A 69 -4.93 21.16 22.78
N HIS A 70 -5.08 20.73 21.53
CA HIS A 70 -5.48 19.37 21.20
C HIS A 70 -4.32 18.63 20.51
N SER A 71 -3.52 17.90 21.27
CA SER A 71 -2.28 17.26 20.80
C SER A 71 -2.47 16.40 19.54
N LEU A 72 -3.58 15.66 19.41
CA LEU A 72 -3.86 14.88 18.20
C LEU A 72 -4.09 15.76 16.96
N PHE A 73 -4.73 16.92 17.09
CA PHE A 73 -4.93 17.82 15.96
C PHE A 73 -3.62 18.50 15.56
N LEU A 74 -2.77 18.82 16.53
CA LEU A 74 -1.42 19.33 16.27
C LEU A 74 -0.56 18.28 15.55
N LEU A 75 -0.61 17.02 15.99
CA LEU A 75 0.06 15.90 15.34
C LEU A 75 -0.43 15.74 13.88
N ILE A 76 -1.74 15.72 13.66
CA ILE A 76 -2.35 15.57 12.33
C ILE A 76 -1.95 16.72 11.40
N ARG A 77 -2.07 17.97 11.85
CA ARG A 77 -1.67 19.15 11.05
C ARG A 77 -0.17 19.15 10.76
N GLY A 78 0.63 18.80 11.75
CA GLY A 78 2.07 18.65 11.63
C GLY A 78 2.50 17.59 10.62
N SER A 79 1.90 16.39 10.68
CA SER A 79 2.13 15.31 9.72
C SER A 79 1.76 15.72 8.29
N LEU A 80 0.66 16.45 8.11
CA LEU A 80 0.28 17.00 6.81
C LEU A 80 1.34 17.99 6.31
N GLN A 81 1.82 18.88 7.19
CA GLN A 81 2.82 19.87 6.84
C GLN A 81 4.17 19.26 6.49
N ILE A 82 4.57 18.17 7.16
CA ILE A 82 5.78 17.40 6.81
C ILE A 82 5.68 16.91 5.36
N ILE A 83 4.53 16.36 4.95
CA ILE A 83 4.31 15.88 3.58
C ILE A 83 4.40 17.04 2.58
N ILE A 84 3.71 18.16 2.84
CA ILE A 84 3.76 19.36 1.99
C ILE A 84 5.20 19.86 1.86
N THR A 85 5.95 19.90 2.97
CA THR A 85 7.37 20.31 3.00
C THR A 85 8.24 19.37 2.17
N ILE A 86 8.06 18.04 2.28
CA ILE A 86 8.80 17.06 1.49
C ILE A 86 8.50 17.21 -0.02
N ILE A 87 7.23 17.41 -0.38
CA ILE A 87 6.83 17.67 -1.77
C ILE A 87 7.50 18.94 -2.29
N PHE A 88 7.53 20.00 -1.48
CA PHE A 88 8.21 21.24 -1.83
C PHE A 88 9.72 21.05 -1.97
N LEU A 89 10.38 20.29 -1.09
CA LEU A 89 11.81 19.99 -1.20
C LEU A 89 12.13 19.17 -2.45
N ALA A 90 11.27 18.22 -2.82
CA ALA A 90 11.39 17.48 -4.08
C ALA A 90 11.27 18.41 -5.29
N PHE A 91 10.28 19.32 -5.28
CA PHE A 91 10.14 20.37 -6.28
C PHE A 91 11.39 21.28 -6.33
N TYR A 92 11.90 21.72 -5.18
CA TYR A 92 13.07 22.59 -5.07
C TYR A 92 14.31 21.95 -5.70
N GLY A 93 14.58 20.68 -5.39
CA GLY A 93 15.65 19.90 -6.01
C GLY A 93 15.44 19.71 -7.53
N ALA A 94 14.22 19.38 -7.95
CA ALA A 94 13.88 19.23 -9.36
C ALA A 94 14.07 20.53 -10.15
N ASN A 95 13.75 21.69 -9.58
CA ASN A 95 13.95 23.01 -10.18
C ASN A 95 15.44 23.30 -10.46
N ILE A 96 16.34 22.93 -9.56
CA ILE A 96 17.80 23.13 -9.74
C ILE A 96 18.32 22.20 -10.83
N LEU A 97 17.91 20.93 -10.82
CA LEU A 97 18.29 19.95 -11.84
C LEU A 97 17.78 20.33 -13.23
N ASP A 98 16.55 20.86 -13.28
CA ASP A 98 15.94 21.37 -14.49
C ASP A 98 16.73 22.54 -15.09
N ALA A 99 17.09 23.54 -14.27
CA ALA A 99 17.89 24.67 -14.75
C ALA A 99 19.25 24.23 -15.33
N ARG A 100 19.91 23.25 -14.71
CA ARG A 100 21.14 22.64 -15.24
C ARG A 100 20.90 21.92 -16.56
N SER A 101 19.85 21.11 -16.62
CA SER A 101 19.48 20.31 -17.80
C SER A 101 19.20 21.21 -19.00
N ILE A 102 18.45 22.30 -18.80
CA ILE A 102 18.15 23.25 -19.87
C ILE A 102 19.40 24.02 -20.32
N ALA A 103 20.26 24.48 -19.41
CA ALA A 103 21.54 25.11 -19.78
C ALA A 103 22.42 24.18 -20.64
N ARG A 104 22.44 22.88 -20.33
CA ARG A 104 23.12 21.86 -21.15
C ARG A 104 22.53 21.74 -22.55
N LYS A 105 21.20 21.71 -22.65
CA LYS A 105 20.48 21.64 -23.94
C LYS A 105 20.79 22.86 -24.81
N ILE A 106 20.83 24.06 -24.21
CA ILE A 106 21.26 25.30 -24.87
C ILE A 106 22.67 25.15 -25.44
N ASN A 107 23.62 24.66 -24.63
CA ASN A 107 25.01 24.49 -25.05
C ASN A 107 25.21 23.45 -26.16
N LYS A 108 24.29 22.48 -26.28
CA LYS A 108 24.25 21.49 -27.36
C LYS A 108 23.55 21.98 -28.62
N GLY A 109 22.97 23.19 -28.61
CA GLY A 109 22.19 23.73 -29.73
C GLY A 109 20.79 23.11 -29.87
N GLU A 110 20.29 22.41 -28.85
CA GLU A 110 18.95 21.82 -28.86
C GLU A 110 17.88 22.94 -28.72
N LYS A 111 16.74 22.78 -29.39
CA LYS A 111 15.60 23.70 -29.26
C LYS A 111 14.98 23.56 -27.87
N ILE A 112 14.64 24.69 -27.25
CA ILE A 112 14.05 24.73 -25.90
C ILE A 112 12.66 25.31 -26.00
N SER A 113 11.73 24.75 -25.23
CA SER A 113 10.38 25.27 -25.08
C SER A 113 10.44 26.61 -24.34
N LYS A 114 10.07 27.70 -25.02
CA LYS A 114 9.98 29.03 -24.41
C LYS A 114 8.54 29.44 -24.15
N THR A 115 7.60 28.92 -24.94
CA THR A 115 6.17 29.26 -24.84
C THR A 115 5.36 28.19 -24.10
N LEU A 116 4.21 28.60 -23.54
CA LEU A 116 3.23 27.68 -22.92
C LEU A 116 2.87 26.51 -23.84
N LYS A 117 2.60 26.81 -25.11
CA LYS A 117 2.17 25.82 -26.11
C LYS A 117 3.26 24.77 -26.35
N GLU A 118 4.51 25.19 -26.48
CA GLU A 118 5.66 24.29 -26.63
C GLU A 118 5.92 23.47 -25.36
N MET A 119 5.72 24.06 -24.17
CA MET A 119 5.89 23.32 -22.90
C MET A 119 4.84 22.22 -22.76
N ILE A 120 3.56 22.53 -23.02
CA ILE A 120 2.49 21.53 -22.97
C ILE A 120 2.72 20.45 -24.02
N HIS A 121 3.12 20.83 -25.23
CA HIS A 121 3.43 19.87 -26.29
C HIS A 121 4.60 18.94 -25.90
N ASN A 122 5.67 19.48 -25.32
CA ASN A 122 6.81 18.66 -24.91
C ASN A 122 6.51 17.80 -23.68
N ILE A 123 5.69 18.28 -22.73
CA ILE A 123 5.20 17.45 -21.62
C ILE A 123 4.34 16.31 -22.17
N TYR A 124 3.55 16.54 -23.22
CA TYR A 124 2.78 15.48 -23.85
C TYR A 124 3.63 14.53 -24.72
N ALA A 125 4.68 15.02 -25.38
CA ALA A 125 5.54 14.20 -26.23
C ALA A 125 6.51 13.33 -25.42
N ASP A 126 7.23 13.94 -24.46
CA ASP A 126 8.32 13.29 -23.73
C ASP A 126 7.93 12.97 -22.27
N GLY A 127 6.92 13.65 -21.73
CA GLY A 127 6.54 13.61 -20.32
C GLY A 127 5.20 12.92 -20.02
N PHE A 128 4.53 12.36 -21.04
CA PHE A 128 3.18 11.81 -20.91
C PHE A 128 3.04 10.77 -19.81
N PRO A 129 3.97 9.80 -19.64
CA PRO A 129 3.90 8.86 -18.53
C PRO A 129 3.87 9.55 -17.16
N TYR A 130 4.69 10.60 -16.97
CA TYR A 130 4.73 11.33 -15.70
C TYR A 130 3.46 12.13 -15.45
N LEU A 131 2.85 12.71 -16.48
CA LEU A 131 1.59 13.45 -16.37
C LEU A 131 0.45 12.55 -15.85
N LEU A 132 0.42 11.29 -16.28
CA LEU A 132 -0.58 10.32 -15.82
C LEU A 132 -0.31 9.83 -14.38
N ILE A 133 0.96 9.73 -13.99
CA ILE A 133 1.36 9.12 -12.72
C ILE A 133 1.38 10.14 -11.57
N ILE A 134 1.72 11.41 -11.82
CA ILE A 134 1.81 12.46 -10.79
C ILE A 134 0.51 12.59 -9.97
N PRO A 135 -0.71 12.68 -10.57
CA PRO A 135 -1.95 12.77 -9.80
C PRO A 135 -2.17 11.55 -8.88
N SER A 136 -1.79 10.36 -9.35
CA SER A 136 -1.89 9.11 -8.58
C SER A 136 -0.98 9.15 -7.35
N TYR A 137 0.25 9.65 -7.48
CA TYR A 137 1.16 9.80 -6.35
C TYR A 137 0.74 10.88 -5.36
N ILE A 138 0.19 12.00 -5.86
CA ILE A 138 -0.40 13.03 -5.00
C ILE A 138 -1.53 12.42 -4.17
N PHE A 139 -2.46 11.71 -4.83
CA PHE A 139 -3.55 11.03 -4.13
C PHE A 139 -3.03 9.99 -3.13
N MET A 140 -2.04 9.17 -3.51
CA MET A 140 -1.40 8.19 -2.65
C MET A 140 -0.77 8.84 -1.41
N ALA A 141 -0.12 10.00 -1.56
CA ALA A 141 0.48 10.72 -0.45
C ALA A 141 -0.56 11.12 0.62
N PHE A 142 -1.72 11.64 0.20
CA PHE A 142 -2.78 12.06 1.13
C PHE A 142 -3.67 10.92 1.61
N ALA A 143 -3.94 9.91 0.78
CA ALA A 143 -4.84 8.80 1.11
C ALA A 143 -4.15 7.67 1.88
N ILE A 144 -2.84 7.47 1.68
CA ILE A 144 -2.08 6.36 2.27
C ILE A 144 -0.97 6.88 3.18
N VAL A 145 -0.05 7.68 2.64
CA VAL A 145 1.15 8.09 3.40
C VAL A 145 0.78 8.95 4.60
N PHE A 146 -0.17 9.86 4.46
CA PHE A 146 -0.64 10.73 5.54
C PHE A 146 -1.23 9.98 6.74
N PRO A 147 -2.27 9.13 6.62
CA PRO A 147 -2.79 8.39 7.77
C PRO A 147 -1.78 7.42 8.36
N VAL A 148 -0.92 6.81 7.52
CA VAL A 148 0.17 5.95 8.01
C VAL A 148 1.17 6.74 8.84
N LEU A 149 1.58 7.93 8.38
CA LEU A 149 2.50 8.81 9.12
C LEU A 149 1.91 9.19 10.48
N VAL A 150 0.64 9.60 10.53
CA VAL A 150 -0.05 9.93 11.80
C VAL A 150 -0.09 8.71 12.72
N THR A 151 -0.41 7.53 12.19
CA THR A 151 -0.48 6.27 12.97
C THR A 151 0.89 5.89 13.52
N VAL A 152 1.93 5.99 12.69
CA VAL A 152 3.32 5.74 13.09
C VAL A 152 3.73 6.72 14.19
N CYS A 153 3.51 8.02 14.02
CA CYS A 153 3.82 9.00 15.05
C CYS A 153 3.05 8.77 16.36
N THR A 154 1.79 8.32 16.28
CA THR A 154 0.99 7.94 17.46
C THR A 154 1.62 6.80 18.26
N ALA A 155 2.41 5.93 17.62
CA ALA A 155 3.14 4.88 18.34
C ALA A 155 4.30 5.41 19.20
N PHE A 156 4.76 6.66 18.97
CA PHE A 156 5.87 7.29 19.71
C PHE A 156 5.40 8.32 20.75
N ILE A 157 4.09 8.39 21.04
CA ILE A 157 3.51 9.29 22.04
C ILE A 157 2.77 8.49 23.13
N ASN A 158 2.54 9.09 24.29
CA ASN A 158 1.84 8.50 25.45
C ASN A 158 0.30 8.48 25.30
N TYR A 159 -0.22 8.13 24.12
CA TYR A 159 -1.67 8.15 23.88
C TYR A 159 -2.38 6.95 24.52
N ASP A 160 -3.02 7.18 25.66
CA ASP A 160 -3.78 6.18 26.42
C ASP A 160 -5.04 6.79 27.09
N PHE A 161 -5.80 5.96 27.81
CA PHE A 161 -7.02 6.42 28.52
C PHE A 161 -6.75 7.47 29.62
N LYS A 162 -5.52 7.55 30.14
CA LYS A 162 -5.11 8.53 31.16
C LYS A 162 -4.62 9.84 30.54
N HIS A 163 -4.28 9.85 29.25
CA HIS A 163 -3.76 10.98 28.49
C HIS A 163 -4.66 11.24 27.27
N THR A 164 -5.84 11.80 27.53
CA THR A 164 -6.82 12.12 26.49
C THR A 164 -6.90 13.64 26.24
N PRO A 165 -6.46 14.13 25.07
CA PRO A 165 -6.64 15.53 24.68
C PRO A 165 -8.12 15.92 24.56
N PRO A 166 -8.46 17.20 24.79
CA PRO A 166 -7.57 18.29 25.22
C PRO A 166 -7.33 18.28 26.75
N ALA A 167 -7.99 17.41 27.52
CA ALA A 167 -7.92 17.43 28.98
C ALA A 167 -6.49 17.23 29.51
N LYS A 168 -5.69 16.41 28.82
CA LYS A 168 -4.23 16.32 28.99
C LYS A 168 -3.54 16.42 27.64
N LEU A 169 -2.32 16.97 27.66
CA LEU A 169 -1.43 16.97 26.51
C LEU A 169 -0.77 15.59 26.35
N LEU A 170 -0.35 15.31 25.13
CA LEU A 170 0.47 14.15 24.79
C LEU A 170 1.93 14.58 24.72
N ASP A 171 2.82 13.65 25.06
CA ASP A 171 4.26 13.83 25.04
C ASP A 171 4.90 12.77 24.15
N TRP A 172 6.01 13.13 23.51
CA TRP A 172 6.86 12.18 22.81
C TRP A 172 7.59 11.28 23.82
N VAL A 173 7.24 10.00 23.84
CA VAL A 173 7.89 8.97 24.68
C VAL A 173 8.96 8.19 23.91
N GLY A 174 9.17 8.53 22.64
CA GLY A 174 10.14 7.84 21.78
C GLY A 174 9.79 6.37 21.65
N ILE A 175 10.74 5.48 21.96
CA ILE A 175 10.59 4.03 21.80
C ILE A 175 9.99 3.32 23.01
N GLU A 176 9.58 4.05 24.05
CA GLU A 176 9.13 3.46 25.33
C GLU A 176 7.97 2.47 25.13
N ASN A 177 6.99 2.82 24.30
CA ASN A 177 5.85 1.94 23.98
C ASN A 177 6.30 0.57 23.44
N PHE A 178 7.36 0.55 22.63
CA PHE A 178 7.90 -0.69 22.06
C PHE A 178 8.63 -1.53 23.11
N TRP A 179 9.39 -0.90 24.01
CA TRP A 179 10.03 -1.60 25.12
C TRP A 179 9.00 -2.15 26.12
N ASN A 180 7.94 -1.39 26.39
CA ASN A 180 6.88 -1.80 27.30
C ASN A 180 6.18 -3.09 26.85
N ILE A 181 6.08 -3.35 25.53
CA ILE A 181 5.55 -4.61 24.99
C ILE A 181 6.37 -5.82 25.46
N PHE A 182 7.69 -5.70 25.57
CA PHE A 182 8.58 -6.82 25.92
C PHE A 182 8.93 -6.89 27.40
N ASN A 183 8.93 -5.76 28.10
CA ASN A 183 9.34 -5.68 29.51
C ASN A 183 8.17 -5.89 30.49
N LEU A 184 6.95 -5.52 30.10
CA LEU A 184 5.77 -5.73 30.95
C LEU A 184 5.20 -7.13 30.71
N SER A 185 5.21 -7.96 31.74
CA SER A 185 4.82 -9.39 31.65
C SER A 185 3.46 -9.59 30.97
N THR A 186 2.45 -8.82 31.36
CA THR A 186 1.10 -8.90 30.77
C THR A 186 1.09 -8.59 29.28
N PHE A 187 1.80 -7.56 28.83
CA PHE A 187 1.86 -7.22 27.40
C PHE A 187 2.70 -8.21 26.61
N ARG A 188 3.81 -8.68 27.18
CA ARG A 188 4.68 -9.67 26.54
C ARG A 188 3.92 -10.97 26.31
N ASP A 189 3.21 -11.46 27.31
CA ASP A 189 2.53 -12.75 27.23
C ASP A 189 1.35 -12.68 26.24
N ALA A 190 0.58 -11.58 26.25
CA ALA A 190 -0.47 -11.33 25.26
C ALA A 190 0.09 -11.16 23.84
N PHE A 191 1.16 -10.38 23.68
CA PHE A 191 1.83 -10.16 22.41
C PHE A 191 2.36 -11.47 21.84
N MET A 192 3.11 -12.26 22.61
CA MET A 192 3.67 -13.53 22.16
C MET A 192 2.57 -14.52 21.79
N ALA A 193 1.50 -14.63 22.58
CA ALA A 193 0.39 -15.51 22.27
C ALA A 193 -0.29 -15.15 20.93
N VAL A 194 -0.58 -13.87 20.72
CA VAL A 194 -1.21 -13.38 19.46
C VAL A 194 -0.23 -13.49 18.31
N PHE A 195 1.02 -13.08 18.47
CA PHE A 195 2.06 -13.12 17.45
C PHE A 195 2.33 -14.54 16.95
N THR A 196 2.54 -15.49 17.86
CA THR A 196 2.72 -16.91 17.51
C THR A 196 1.48 -17.46 16.81
N TRP A 197 0.28 -17.11 17.28
CA TRP A 197 -0.95 -17.50 16.61
C TRP A 197 -1.05 -16.92 15.20
N THR A 198 -0.76 -15.63 15.00
CA THR A 198 -0.75 -14.99 13.68
C THR A 198 0.22 -15.69 12.74
N LEU A 199 1.43 -16.05 13.19
CA LEU A 199 2.39 -16.80 12.37
C LEU A 199 1.86 -18.17 11.97
N ILE A 200 1.32 -18.95 12.93
CA ILE A 200 0.75 -20.27 12.66
C ILE A 200 -0.41 -20.15 11.67
N TRP A 201 -1.34 -19.23 11.93
CA TRP A 201 -2.49 -18.99 11.07
C TRP A 201 -2.06 -18.59 9.65
N THR A 202 -1.13 -17.63 9.52
CA THR A 202 -0.63 -17.19 8.21
C THR A 202 0.01 -18.32 7.45
N ILE A 203 0.90 -19.10 8.07
CA ILE A 203 1.59 -20.22 7.40
C ILE A 203 0.57 -21.30 7.02
N CYS A 204 -0.22 -21.80 7.96
CA CYS A 204 -1.16 -22.88 7.71
C CYS A 204 -2.24 -22.48 6.69
N ALA A 205 -2.87 -21.33 6.84
CA ALA A 205 -3.94 -20.89 5.93
C ALA A 205 -3.39 -20.54 4.54
N THR A 206 -2.22 -19.90 4.45
CA THR A 206 -1.60 -19.56 3.16
C THR A 206 -1.11 -20.81 2.43
N THR A 207 -0.51 -21.76 3.13
CA THR A 207 -0.12 -23.03 2.50
C THR A 207 -1.34 -23.79 2.02
N LEU A 208 -2.40 -23.89 2.84
CA LEU A 208 -3.60 -24.63 2.47
C LEU A 208 -4.34 -23.98 1.27
N GLN A 209 -4.48 -22.65 1.23
CA GLN A 209 -5.09 -21.97 0.09
C GLN A 209 -4.26 -22.15 -1.19
N ILE A 210 -2.93 -22.16 -1.09
CA ILE A 210 -2.04 -22.36 -2.24
C ILE A 210 -2.19 -23.78 -2.77
N VAL A 211 -2.11 -24.78 -1.89
CA VAL A 211 -2.24 -26.19 -2.25
C VAL A 211 -3.58 -26.44 -2.94
N ILE A 212 -4.69 -25.99 -2.35
CA ILE A 212 -6.03 -26.19 -2.93
C ILE A 212 -6.17 -25.43 -4.25
N GLY A 213 -5.70 -24.18 -4.33
CA GLY A 213 -5.81 -23.35 -5.53
C GLY A 213 -5.02 -23.90 -6.71
N VAL A 214 -3.77 -24.30 -6.47
CA VAL A 214 -2.91 -24.93 -7.50
C VAL A 214 -3.48 -26.27 -7.91
N PHE A 215 -3.88 -27.12 -6.95
CA PHE A 215 -4.47 -28.42 -7.23
C PHE A 215 -5.73 -28.29 -8.10
N THR A 216 -6.68 -27.44 -7.70
CA THR A 216 -7.92 -27.22 -8.46
C THR A 216 -7.66 -26.60 -9.83
N ALA A 217 -6.64 -25.73 -9.98
CA ALA A 217 -6.26 -25.15 -11.27
C ALA A 217 -5.71 -26.21 -12.22
N ILE A 218 -4.77 -27.04 -11.76
CA ILE A 218 -4.19 -28.13 -12.55
C ILE A 218 -5.29 -29.11 -12.98
N VAL A 219 -6.14 -29.54 -12.03
CA VAL A 219 -7.25 -30.46 -12.32
C VAL A 219 -8.20 -29.86 -13.36
N ALA A 220 -8.62 -28.61 -13.19
CA ALA A 220 -9.52 -27.95 -14.13
C ALA A 220 -8.90 -27.75 -15.54
N HIS A 221 -7.57 -27.68 -15.62
CA HIS A 221 -6.86 -27.51 -16.89
C HIS A 221 -6.69 -28.81 -17.69
N GLN A 222 -6.86 -29.97 -17.07
CA GLN A 222 -6.65 -31.26 -17.74
C GLN A 222 -7.53 -31.42 -18.99
N PRO A 223 -7.02 -32.06 -20.07
CA PRO A 223 -7.73 -32.16 -21.35
C PRO A 223 -9.02 -33.00 -21.26
N PHE A 224 -9.10 -33.96 -20.34
CA PHE A 224 -10.25 -34.85 -20.17
C PHE A 224 -11.42 -34.24 -19.38
N ILE A 225 -11.22 -33.10 -18.69
CA ILE A 225 -12.28 -32.45 -17.92
C ILE A 225 -13.26 -31.76 -18.87
N LYS A 226 -14.51 -32.25 -18.87
CA LYS A 226 -15.63 -31.63 -19.59
C LYS A 226 -16.31 -30.59 -18.69
N GLY A 227 -16.83 -29.52 -19.30
CA GLY A 227 -17.53 -28.47 -18.54
C GLY A 227 -16.62 -27.54 -17.74
N LYS A 228 -15.38 -27.30 -18.20
CA LYS A 228 -14.38 -26.44 -17.54
C LYS A 228 -14.94 -25.08 -17.06
N ARG A 229 -15.86 -24.49 -17.82
CA ARG A 229 -16.53 -23.23 -17.47
C ARG A 229 -17.40 -23.33 -16.20
N ILE A 230 -18.09 -24.45 -16.00
CA ILE A 230 -18.94 -24.66 -14.81
C ILE A 230 -18.05 -24.81 -13.57
N PHE A 231 -17.01 -25.64 -13.65
CA PHE A 231 -16.04 -25.78 -12.58
C PHE A 231 -15.36 -24.45 -12.24
N GLY A 232 -14.96 -23.67 -13.24
CA GLY A 232 -14.39 -22.33 -13.04
C GLY A 232 -15.34 -21.41 -12.27
N VAL A 233 -16.65 -21.40 -12.62
CA VAL A 233 -17.64 -20.61 -11.87
C VAL A 233 -17.76 -21.10 -10.42
N ILE A 234 -17.89 -22.42 -10.21
CA ILE A 234 -18.03 -23.01 -8.87
C ILE A 234 -16.82 -22.67 -7.99
N PHE A 235 -15.60 -22.82 -8.52
CA PHE A 235 -14.37 -22.51 -7.80
C PHE A 235 -14.18 -21.03 -7.52
N LEU A 236 -14.81 -20.14 -8.30
CA LEU A 236 -14.80 -18.70 -8.08
C LEU A 236 -15.84 -18.21 -7.05
N LEU A 237 -16.90 -19.00 -6.79
CA LEU A 237 -17.99 -18.61 -5.89
C LEU A 237 -17.51 -18.12 -4.50
N PRO A 238 -16.54 -18.77 -3.84
CA PRO A 238 -16.11 -18.35 -2.51
C PRO A 238 -15.57 -16.93 -2.45
N TRP A 239 -14.93 -16.47 -3.54
CA TRP A 239 -14.35 -15.12 -3.65
C TRP A 239 -15.36 -14.09 -4.18
N ALA A 240 -16.39 -14.53 -4.92
CA ALA A 240 -17.44 -13.66 -5.44
C ALA A 240 -18.38 -13.12 -4.34
N VAL A 241 -18.53 -13.85 -3.24
CA VAL A 241 -19.39 -13.46 -2.11
C VAL A 241 -18.63 -12.50 -1.18
N PRO A 242 -19.24 -11.38 -0.74
CA PRO A 242 -18.61 -10.47 0.21
C PRO A 242 -18.14 -11.18 1.48
N ALA A 243 -16.86 -11.00 1.84
CA ALA A 243 -16.21 -11.72 2.93
C ALA A 243 -16.97 -11.62 4.27
N PHE A 244 -17.53 -10.45 4.58
CA PHE A 244 -18.30 -10.25 5.82
C PHE A 244 -19.53 -11.18 5.90
N ILE A 245 -20.30 -11.31 4.82
CA ILE A 245 -21.49 -12.18 4.77
C ILE A 245 -21.05 -13.64 4.95
N THR A 246 -20.00 -14.04 4.24
CA THR A 246 -19.43 -15.38 4.34
C THR A 246 -18.97 -15.70 5.76
N ILE A 247 -18.22 -14.81 6.40
CA ILE A 247 -17.69 -15.01 7.76
C ILE A 247 -18.83 -15.11 8.78
N MET A 248 -19.86 -14.27 8.68
CA MET A 248 -21.05 -14.38 9.54
C MET A 248 -21.79 -15.70 9.33
N THR A 249 -21.92 -16.14 8.08
CA THR A 249 -22.57 -17.41 7.75
C THR A 249 -21.82 -18.58 8.35
N PHE A 250 -20.51 -18.65 8.17
CA PHE A 250 -19.68 -19.68 8.83
C PHE A 250 -19.74 -19.57 10.34
N SER A 251 -19.70 -18.37 10.92
CA SER A 251 -19.85 -18.18 12.37
C SER A 251 -21.15 -18.80 12.90
N ASN A 252 -22.25 -18.71 12.16
CA ASN A 252 -23.51 -19.37 12.54
C ASN A 252 -23.43 -20.90 12.34
N MET A 253 -22.83 -21.37 11.25
CA MET A 253 -22.65 -22.80 10.97
C MET A 253 -21.75 -23.51 12.00
N PHE A 254 -20.76 -22.79 12.54
CA PHE A 254 -19.84 -23.25 13.58
C PHE A 254 -20.39 -22.99 15.00
N ASN A 255 -21.69 -22.76 15.19
CA ASN A 255 -22.25 -22.72 16.55
C ASN A 255 -22.15 -24.10 17.23
N ASP A 256 -21.72 -24.11 18.50
CA ASP A 256 -21.44 -25.35 19.25
C ASP A 256 -22.67 -26.27 19.39
N SER A 257 -23.87 -25.71 19.58
CA SER A 257 -25.08 -26.49 19.89
C SER A 257 -25.98 -26.72 18.68
N ILE A 258 -26.17 -25.69 17.85
CA ILE A 258 -27.16 -25.70 16.75
C ILE A 258 -26.54 -25.45 15.38
N GLY A 259 -25.21 -25.37 15.31
CA GLY A 259 -24.50 -25.10 14.06
C GLY A 259 -24.66 -26.24 13.05
N ALA A 260 -24.80 -25.89 11.77
CA ALA A 260 -24.89 -26.87 10.68
C ALA A 260 -23.69 -27.83 10.64
N ILE A 261 -22.49 -27.39 11.08
CA ILE A 261 -21.32 -28.26 11.11
C ILE A 261 -21.53 -29.43 12.10
N ASN A 262 -21.96 -29.15 13.32
CA ASN A 262 -22.19 -30.19 14.34
C ASN A 262 -23.47 -30.99 14.09
N THR A 263 -24.52 -30.36 13.57
CA THR A 263 -25.86 -30.98 13.45
C THR A 263 -26.06 -31.73 12.13
N GLN A 264 -25.31 -31.39 11.08
CA GLN A 264 -25.51 -31.94 9.73
C GLN A 264 -24.20 -32.48 9.13
N VAL A 265 -23.14 -31.67 9.08
CA VAL A 265 -21.91 -32.04 8.36
C VAL A 265 -21.15 -33.17 9.05
N ILE A 266 -20.89 -33.06 10.35
CA ILE A 266 -20.21 -34.12 11.12
C ILE A 266 -21.00 -35.45 11.06
N PRO A 267 -22.32 -35.48 11.36
CA PRO A 267 -23.12 -36.70 11.21
C PRO A 267 -23.08 -37.28 9.79
N PHE A 268 -23.15 -36.42 8.76
CA PHE A 268 -23.03 -36.86 7.37
C PHE A 268 -21.67 -37.50 7.07
N LEU A 269 -20.57 -36.92 7.56
CA LEU A 269 -19.22 -37.47 7.39
C LEU A 269 -19.05 -38.81 8.10
N ASN A 270 -19.56 -38.93 9.34
CA ASN A 270 -19.53 -40.19 10.09
C ASN A 270 -20.32 -41.31 9.38
N HIS A 271 -21.40 -40.96 8.70
CA HIS A 271 -22.18 -41.93 7.91
C HIS A 271 -21.49 -42.29 6.58
N LEU A 272 -20.83 -41.33 5.92
CA LEU A 272 -20.24 -41.51 4.60
C LEU A 272 -18.92 -42.29 4.63
N ILE A 273 -18.09 -42.07 5.65
CA ILE A 273 -16.75 -42.64 5.74
C ILE A 273 -16.76 -43.78 6.76
N PRO A 274 -16.64 -45.05 6.32
CA PRO A 274 -16.50 -46.17 7.23
C PRO A 274 -15.31 -45.93 8.18
N PHE A 275 -15.48 -46.26 9.46
CA PHE A 275 -14.46 -46.12 10.52
C PHE A 275 -14.17 -44.68 11.00
N VAL A 276 -14.97 -43.68 10.63
CA VAL A 276 -14.91 -42.32 11.19
C VAL A 276 -16.07 -42.09 12.17
N ASP A 277 -15.74 -41.73 13.41
CA ASP A 277 -16.72 -41.33 14.43
C ASP A 277 -16.27 -40.04 15.12
N LEU A 278 -16.62 -38.91 14.51
CA LEU A 278 -16.31 -37.58 15.04
C LEU A 278 -17.41 -37.15 16.03
N PRO A 279 -17.05 -36.76 17.27
CA PRO A 279 -18.01 -36.17 18.20
C PRO A 279 -18.41 -34.77 17.75
N THR A 280 -19.44 -34.20 18.38
CA THR A 280 -19.71 -32.77 18.26
C THR A 280 -18.53 -31.97 18.84
N LEU A 281 -18.13 -30.91 18.14
CA LEU A 281 -16.94 -30.14 18.49
C LEU A 281 -17.32 -28.76 19.01
N ALA A 282 -16.60 -28.30 20.02
CA ALA A 282 -16.75 -26.98 20.63
C ALA A 282 -16.08 -25.89 19.78
N TRP A 283 -16.58 -25.65 18.57
CA TRP A 283 -16.00 -24.77 17.57
C TRP A 283 -15.78 -23.31 18.01
N LYS A 284 -16.59 -22.78 18.94
CA LYS A 284 -16.48 -21.41 19.46
C LYS A 284 -15.89 -21.32 20.87
N THR A 285 -16.05 -22.37 21.66
CA THR A 285 -15.65 -22.38 23.07
C THR A 285 -14.31 -23.08 23.32
N ASP A 286 -13.88 -23.98 22.43
CA ASP A 286 -12.53 -24.56 22.44
C ASP A 286 -11.59 -23.76 21.51
N PRO A 287 -10.50 -23.16 22.04
CA PRO A 287 -9.54 -22.42 21.23
C PRO A 287 -8.89 -23.23 20.10
N ASN A 288 -8.66 -24.52 20.29
CA ASN A 288 -8.02 -25.36 19.27
C ASN A 288 -8.96 -25.59 18.09
N TRP A 289 -10.23 -25.91 18.34
CA TRP A 289 -11.23 -26.07 17.29
C TRP A 289 -11.57 -24.74 16.60
N THR A 290 -11.59 -23.64 17.36
CA THR A 290 -11.73 -22.29 16.79
C THR A 290 -10.62 -22.02 15.77
N LYS A 291 -9.36 -22.30 16.13
CA LYS A 291 -8.18 -22.13 15.27
C LYS A 291 -8.26 -22.97 13.99
N VAL A 292 -8.69 -24.23 14.10
CA VAL A 292 -8.90 -25.12 12.95
C VAL A 292 -9.99 -24.57 12.04
N ALA A 293 -11.14 -24.14 12.59
CA ALA A 293 -12.24 -23.56 11.82
C ALA A 293 -11.80 -22.33 11.02
N ILE A 294 -11.09 -21.38 11.64
CA ILE A 294 -10.67 -20.15 10.95
C ILE A 294 -9.58 -20.39 9.90
N ILE A 295 -8.74 -21.42 10.05
CA ILE A 295 -7.81 -21.84 8.99
C ILE A 295 -8.60 -22.42 7.80
N MET A 296 -9.59 -23.27 8.05
CA MET A 296 -10.41 -23.86 6.98
C MET A 296 -11.24 -22.81 6.24
N ILE A 297 -11.86 -21.87 6.96
CA ILE A 297 -12.62 -20.76 6.37
C ILE A 297 -11.69 -19.89 5.50
N GLN A 298 -10.50 -19.56 6.01
CA GLN A 298 -9.53 -18.76 5.25
C GLN A 298 -9.06 -19.49 3.98
N ALA A 299 -8.83 -20.79 4.05
CA ALA A 299 -8.47 -21.58 2.88
C ALA A 299 -9.60 -21.62 1.84
N TRP A 300 -10.85 -21.77 2.28
CA TRP A 300 -12.03 -21.75 1.40
C TRP A 300 -12.22 -20.40 0.71
N LEU A 301 -12.04 -19.30 1.45
CA LEU A 301 -12.12 -17.93 0.92
C LEU A 301 -10.95 -17.59 -0.02
N GLY A 302 -9.76 -18.07 0.28
CA GLY A 302 -8.52 -17.67 -0.37
C GLY A 302 -8.14 -18.48 -1.60
N PHE A 303 -8.49 -19.78 -1.67
CA PHE A 303 -8.08 -20.63 -2.79
C PHE A 303 -8.55 -20.14 -4.17
N PRO A 304 -9.72 -19.48 -4.36
CA PRO A 304 -10.15 -19.04 -5.69
C PRO A 304 -9.20 -18.02 -6.31
N TYR A 305 -8.60 -17.16 -5.49
CA TYR A 305 -7.61 -16.20 -5.96
C TYR A 305 -6.38 -16.92 -6.53
N VAL A 306 -5.86 -17.91 -5.79
CA VAL A 306 -4.75 -18.74 -6.26
C VAL A 306 -5.16 -19.53 -7.50
N TYR A 307 -6.34 -20.13 -7.52
CA TYR A 307 -6.88 -20.84 -8.67
C TYR A 307 -6.87 -19.98 -9.95
N VAL A 308 -7.34 -18.73 -9.87
CA VAL A 308 -7.32 -17.79 -11.00
C VAL A 308 -5.90 -17.46 -11.42
N MET A 309 -5.04 -17.11 -10.47
CA MET A 309 -3.64 -16.77 -10.76
C MET A 309 -2.90 -17.92 -11.44
N THR A 310 -3.02 -19.13 -10.89
CA THR A 310 -2.41 -20.34 -11.47
C THR A 310 -3.02 -20.66 -12.83
N THR A 311 -4.33 -20.52 -13.01
CA THR A 311 -4.98 -20.73 -14.32
C THR A 311 -4.47 -19.74 -15.36
N SER A 312 -4.30 -18.45 -15.02
CA SER A 312 -3.74 -17.45 -15.92
C SER A 312 -2.30 -17.78 -16.32
N ILE A 313 -1.50 -18.29 -15.39
CA ILE A 313 -0.14 -18.76 -15.70
C ILE A 313 -0.20 -19.96 -16.64
N LEU A 314 -0.99 -20.99 -16.34
CA LEU A 314 -1.10 -22.20 -17.18
C LEU A 314 -1.54 -21.87 -18.61
N GLN A 315 -2.47 -20.92 -18.77
CA GLN A 315 -2.96 -20.45 -20.08
C GLN A 315 -1.93 -19.64 -20.87
N SER A 316 -0.93 -19.06 -20.21
CA SER A 316 0.14 -18.30 -20.88
C SER A 316 1.28 -19.18 -21.41
N ILE A 317 1.35 -20.45 -21.00
CA ILE A 317 2.40 -21.38 -21.42
C ILE A 317 2.13 -21.82 -22.87
N PRO A 318 3.08 -21.64 -23.81
CA PRO A 318 2.91 -22.07 -25.19
C PRO A 318 2.68 -23.58 -25.33
N GLU A 319 1.75 -23.99 -26.20
CA GLU A 319 1.44 -25.40 -26.46
C GLU A 319 2.66 -26.20 -26.94
N THR A 320 3.60 -25.55 -27.64
CA THR A 320 4.84 -26.17 -28.14
C THR A 320 5.72 -26.77 -27.04
N LEU A 321 5.68 -26.22 -25.82
CA LEU A 321 6.42 -26.78 -24.67
C LEU A 321 5.80 -28.10 -24.19
N TYR A 322 4.47 -28.20 -24.22
CA TYR A 322 3.76 -29.44 -23.88
C TYR A 322 3.97 -30.52 -24.95
N GLU A 323 3.98 -30.14 -26.23
CA GLU A 323 4.28 -31.06 -27.34
C GLU A 323 5.71 -31.60 -27.27
N ALA A 324 6.69 -30.74 -27.03
CA ALA A 324 8.09 -31.15 -26.86
C ALA A 324 8.25 -32.12 -25.67
N ALA A 325 7.65 -31.79 -24.51
CA ALA A 325 7.68 -32.68 -23.34
C ALA A 325 7.06 -34.05 -23.62
N LYS A 326 5.98 -34.10 -24.41
CA LYS A 326 5.33 -35.35 -24.82
C LYS A 326 6.21 -36.17 -25.77
N ILE A 327 6.95 -35.52 -26.67
CA ILE A 327 7.94 -36.19 -27.55
C ILE A 327 9.07 -36.80 -26.72
N ASP A 328 9.54 -36.08 -25.68
CA ASP A 328 10.59 -36.54 -24.77
C ASP A 328 10.13 -37.63 -23.79
N GLY A 329 8.86 -38.07 -23.88
CA GLY A 329 8.31 -39.14 -23.05
C GLY A 329 8.02 -38.73 -21.60
N ALA A 330 7.86 -37.43 -21.33
CA ALA A 330 7.27 -37.00 -20.07
C ALA A 330 5.88 -37.63 -19.91
N GLY A 331 5.54 -38.05 -18.68
CA GLY A 331 4.23 -38.64 -18.35
C GLY A 331 3.08 -37.64 -18.52
N ALA A 332 1.93 -37.88 -17.89
CA ALA A 332 0.84 -36.90 -17.93
C ALA A 332 1.34 -35.53 -17.42
N VAL A 333 1.44 -34.56 -18.34
CA VAL A 333 1.74 -33.14 -18.09
C VAL A 333 0.44 -32.38 -17.96
#